data_AF-A0A7C5F715-F1
#
_entry.id   AF-A0A7C5F715-F1
#
_cell.length_a   1.000
_cell.length_b   1.000
_cell.length_c   1.000
_cell.angle_alpha   90.00
_cell.angle_beta   90.00
_cell.angle_gamma   90.00
#
_symmetry.space_group_name_H-M   'P 1'
#
loop_
_entity.id
_entity.type
_entity.pdbx_description
1 polymer ?
#
loop_
_entity_poly.entity_id
_entity_poly.type
_entity_poly.pdbx_seq_one_letter_code
_entity_poly.pdbx_strand_id
1 'polypeptide(L)'
;MKVLLSVLLGAFLLLANPVSLLAHCDTMDGPVVKAAKEALNKNDVNLVLIWVKPDSEAEVKAVFEKSMAARKKGKEVKELADQYFFETVVRLHRTGEGETYDESSRLVLMSAK
;
A
#
# COMPACT_ATOMS: atom_id res chain seq x y z
N MET A 1 21.83 44.76 -10.30
CA MET A 1 22.52 43.45 -10.21
C MET A 1 22.20 42.69 -8.92
N LYS A 2 22.27 43.31 -7.73
CA LYS A 2 22.00 42.64 -6.44
C LYS A 2 20.58 42.05 -6.31
N VAL A 3 19.54 42.78 -6.73
CA VAL A 3 18.14 42.32 -6.66
C VAL A 3 17.88 41.13 -7.59
N LEU A 4 18.49 41.12 -8.78
CA LEU A 4 18.42 39.99 -9.70
C LEU A 4 19.07 38.73 -9.10
N LEU A 5 20.21 38.91 -8.41
CA LEU A 5 20.91 37.83 -7.73
C LEU A 5 20.10 37.27 -6.55
N SER A 6 19.41 38.14 -5.79
CA SER A 6 18.50 37.74 -4.72
C SER A 6 17.30 36.93 -5.21
N VAL A 7 16.71 37.32 -6.35
CA VAL A 7 15.58 36.62 -6.95
C VAL A 7 16.00 35.26 -7.51
N LEU A 8 17.16 35.18 -8.18
CA LEU A 8 17.73 33.93 -8.66
C LEU A 8 18.07 32.96 -7.52
N LEU A 9 18.62 33.46 -6.42
CA LEU A 9 18.94 32.63 -5.25
C LEU A 9 17.69 32.15 -4.51
N GLY A 10 16.65 32.99 -4.42
CA GLY A 10 15.35 32.61 -3.86
C GLY A 10 14.61 31.55 -4.70
N ALA A 11 14.65 31.68 -6.03
CA ALA A 11 14.07 30.70 -6.95
C ALA A 11 14.82 29.34 -6.90
N PHE A 12 16.15 29.36 -6.72
CA PHE A 12 16.94 28.15 -6.56
C PHE A 12 16.62 27.39 -5.26
N LEU A 13 16.38 28.11 -4.16
CA LEU A 13 15.98 27.51 -2.87
C LEU A 13 14.59 26.86 -2.90
N LEU A 14 13.66 27.36 -3.73
CA LEU A 14 12.34 26.75 -3.91
C LEU A 14 12.39 25.45 -4.74
N LEU A 15 13.34 25.33 -5.66
CA LEU A 15 13.54 24.12 -6.49
C LEU A 15 14.39 23.05 -5.80
N ALA A 16 15.13 23.41 -4.74
CA ALA A 16 16.03 22.51 -4.03
C ALA A 16 15.35 21.67 -2.94
N ASN A 17 14.07 21.91 -2.64
CA ASN A 17 13.29 21.04 -1.77
C ASN A 17 12.62 19.97 -2.62
N PRO A 18 13.10 18.72 -2.64
CA PRO A 18 12.28 17.65 -3.14
C PRO A 18 11.05 17.63 -2.23
N VAL A 19 9.90 18.08 -2.76
CA VAL A 19 8.63 17.62 -2.22
C VAL A 19 8.68 16.13 -2.45
N SER A 20 9.09 15.39 -1.43
CA SER A 20 8.97 13.95 -1.40
C SER A 20 7.48 13.69 -1.56
N LEU A 21 7.06 13.45 -2.81
CA LEU A 21 5.81 12.80 -3.12
C LEU A 21 5.96 11.40 -2.56
N LEU A 22 5.80 11.27 -1.23
CA LEU A 22 5.78 10.03 -0.48
C LEU A 22 4.50 9.29 -0.87
N ALA A 23 4.45 8.82 -2.11
CA ALA A 23 3.49 7.83 -2.54
C ALA A 23 3.86 6.53 -1.83
N HIS A 24 3.25 6.33 -0.68
CA HIS A 24 3.41 5.12 0.12
C HIS A 24 2.73 3.95 -0.61
N CYS A 25 3.52 2.91 -0.90
CA CYS A 25 3.04 1.70 -1.56
C CYS A 25 1.91 1.01 -0.76
N ASP A 26 1.94 1.19 0.56
CA ASP A 26 1.22 0.47 1.60
C ASP A 26 0.05 1.24 2.24
N THR A 27 -0.44 2.30 1.58
CA THR A 27 -1.67 3.01 1.98
C THR A 27 -2.91 2.39 1.34
N MET A 28 -4.12 2.68 1.85
CA MET A 28 -5.39 2.22 1.23
C MET A 28 -5.54 2.64 -0.25
N ASP A 29 -4.91 3.75 -0.66
CA ASP A 29 -4.87 4.23 -2.04
C ASP A 29 -3.54 3.93 -2.75
N GLY A 30 -2.64 3.26 -2.06
CA GLY A 30 -1.37 2.79 -2.57
C GLY A 30 -1.53 1.69 -3.61
N PRO A 31 -0.52 1.51 -4.49
CA PRO A 31 -0.54 0.50 -5.54
C PRO A 31 -0.72 -0.94 -5.02
N VAL A 32 -0.17 -1.27 -3.84
CA VAL A 32 -0.29 -2.61 -3.24
C VAL A 32 -1.75 -2.92 -2.91
N VAL A 33 -2.44 -2.00 -2.22
CA VAL A 33 -3.84 -2.18 -1.84
C VAL A 33 -4.76 -2.10 -3.06
N LYS A 34 -4.43 -1.27 -4.06
CA LYS A 34 -5.16 -1.25 -5.35
C LYS A 34 -5.11 -2.61 -6.05
N ALA A 35 -3.93 -3.23 -6.14
CA ALA A 35 -3.78 -4.57 -6.68
C ALA A 35 -4.55 -5.62 -5.86
N ALA A 36 -4.50 -5.53 -4.52
CA ALA A 36 -5.25 -6.43 -3.64
C ALA A 36 -6.78 -6.29 -3.80
N LYS A 37 -7.29 -5.06 -3.92
CA LYS A 37 -8.71 -4.77 -4.24
C LYS A 37 -9.09 -5.40 -5.58
N GLU A 38 -8.25 -5.23 -6.59
CA GLU A 38 -8.48 -5.78 -7.92
C GLU A 38 -8.48 -7.32 -7.92
N ALA A 39 -7.53 -7.94 -7.23
CA ALA A 39 -7.45 -9.39 -7.05
C ALA A 39 -8.74 -9.96 -6.47
N LEU A 40 -9.25 -9.35 -5.39
CA LEU A 40 -10.50 -9.77 -4.76
C LEU A 40 -11.73 -9.52 -5.65
N ASN A 41 -11.74 -8.45 -6.44
CA ASN A 41 -12.86 -8.12 -7.32
C ASN A 41 -12.93 -9.05 -8.54
N LYS A 42 -11.78 -9.42 -9.10
CA LYS A 42 -11.67 -10.31 -10.25
C LYS A 42 -11.57 -11.79 -9.89
N ASN A 43 -11.50 -12.10 -8.59
CA ASN A 43 -11.22 -13.45 -8.09
C ASN A 43 -9.93 -14.04 -8.69
N ASP A 44 -8.87 -13.22 -8.76
CA ASP A 44 -7.58 -13.59 -9.34
C ASP A 44 -6.43 -13.10 -8.45
N VAL A 45 -5.87 -14.02 -7.65
CA VAL A 45 -4.77 -13.72 -6.73
C VAL A 45 -3.48 -13.29 -7.44
N ASN A 46 -3.29 -13.67 -8.71
CA ASN A 46 -2.03 -13.39 -9.42
C ASN A 46 -1.78 -11.89 -9.60
N LEU A 47 -2.85 -11.08 -9.61
CA LEU A 47 -2.77 -9.63 -9.74
C LEU A 47 -2.02 -8.96 -8.58
N VAL A 48 -1.93 -9.59 -7.41
CA VAL A 48 -1.26 -9.03 -6.24
C VAL A 48 0.11 -9.66 -5.96
N LEU A 49 0.43 -10.83 -6.52
CA LEU A 49 1.65 -11.58 -6.17
C LEU A 49 2.94 -10.82 -6.54
N ILE A 50 2.91 -9.95 -7.54
CA ILE A 50 4.05 -9.10 -7.92
C ILE A 50 4.52 -8.18 -6.78
N TRP A 51 3.68 -7.90 -5.79
CA TRP A 51 3.97 -6.99 -4.68
C TRP A 51 4.63 -7.66 -3.47
N VAL A 52 4.79 -8.98 -3.48
CA VAL A 52 5.40 -9.73 -2.37
C VAL A 52 6.60 -10.54 -2.86
N LYS A 53 7.44 -10.99 -1.91
CA LYS A 53 8.53 -11.91 -2.23
C LYS A 53 8.00 -13.31 -2.59
N PRO A 54 8.72 -14.08 -3.42
CA PRO A 54 8.29 -15.43 -3.83
C PRO A 54 7.98 -16.38 -2.67
N ASP A 55 8.72 -16.27 -1.56
CA ASP A 55 8.50 -17.08 -0.35
C ASP A 55 7.19 -16.75 0.39
N SER A 56 6.66 -15.54 0.17
CA SER A 56 5.43 -15.03 0.78
C SER A 56 4.18 -15.35 -0.04
N GLU A 57 4.33 -15.77 -1.30
CA GLU A 57 3.20 -16.04 -2.19
C GLU A 57 2.24 -17.10 -1.63
N ALA A 58 2.78 -18.14 -0.98
CA ALA A 58 1.96 -19.21 -0.41
C ALA A 58 1.01 -18.68 0.68
N GLU A 59 1.48 -17.74 1.49
CA GLU A 59 0.66 -17.09 2.52
C GLU A 59 -0.41 -16.19 1.89
N VAL A 60 -0.05 -15.39 0.88
CA VAL A 60 -1.01 -14.54 0.15
C VAL A 60 -2.12 -15.39 -0.47
N LYS A 61 -1.78 -16.51 -1.13
CA LYS A 61 -2.75 -17.43 -1.73
C LYS A 61 -3.68 -18.03 -0.68
N ALA A 62 -3.14 -18.49 0.46
CA ALA A 62 -3.94 -19.06 1.54
C ALA A 62 -4.92 -18.05 2.15
N VAL A 63 -4.48 -16.80 2.36
CA VAL A 63 -5.32 -15.74 2.93
C VAL A 63 -6.34 -15.23 1.92
N PHE A 64 -5.99 -15.19 0.63
CA PHE A 64 -6.93 -14.87 -0.44
C PHE A 64 -8.13 -15.83 -0.46
N GLU A 65 -7.88 -17.14 -0.45
CA GLU A 65 -8.95 -18.15 -0.44
C GLU A 65 -9.86 -18.02 0.78
N LYS A 66 -9.28 -17.83 1.97
CA LYS A 66 -10.04 -17.60 3.21
C LYS A 66 -10.91 -16.34 3.11
N SER A 67 -10.35 -15.26 2.56
CA SER A 67 -11.05 -13.99 2.38
C SER A 67 -12.21 -14.14 1.40
N MET A 68 -12.01 -14.82 0.27
CA MET A 68 -13.07 -15.13 -0.70
C MET A 68 -14.20 -15.97 -0.10
N ALA A 69 -13.89 -16.93 0.76
CA ALA A 69 -14.89 -17.71 1.48
C ALA A 69 -15.68 -16.86 2.50
N ALA A 70 -14.99 -16.02 3.27
CA ALA A 70 -15.60 -15.15 4.28
C ALA A 70 -16.49 -14.05 3.67
N ARG A 71 -16.07 -13.46 2.53
CA ARG A 71 -16.83 -12.44 1.79
C ARG A 71 -18.27 -12.86 1.44
N LYS A 72 -18.54 -14.17 1.36
CA LYS A 72 -19.87 -14.73 1.06
C LYS A 72 -20.84 -14.71 2.25
N LYS A 73 -20.39 -14.33 3.45
CA LYS A 73 -21.16 -14.44 4.71
C LYS A 73 -21.96 -13.18 5.08
N GLY A 74 -21.85 -12.11 4.31
CA GLY A 74 -22.59 -10.86 4.54
C GLY A 74 -21.71 -9.62 4.34
N LYS A 75 -22.32 -8.44 4.32
CA LYS A 75 -21.63 -7.18 4.02
C LYS A 75 -20.55 -6.84 5.04
N GLU A 76 -20.86 -6.91 6.33
CA GLU A 76 -19.90 -6.62 7.41
C GLU A 76 -18.72 -7.60 7.40
N VAL A 77 -18.99 -8.89 7.23
CA VAL A 77 -17.94 -9.93 7.14
C VAL A 77 -17.07 -9.73 5.89
N LYS A 78 -17.66 -9.28 4.78
CA LYS A 78 -16.92 -8.92 3.56
C LYS A 78 -15.94 -7.79 3.82
N GLU A 79 -16.36 -6.72 4.51
CA GLU A 79 -15.50 -5.58 4.83
C GLU A 79 -14.33 -6.00 5.73
N LEU A 80 -14.58 -6.82 6.75
CA LEU A 80 -13.54 -7.39 7.61
C LEU A 80 -12.57 -8.31 6.85
N ALA A 81 -13.09 -9.17 5.97
CA ALA A 81 -12.27 -10.06 5.15
C ALA A 81 -11.38 -9.29 4.18
N ASP A 82 -11.91 -8.23 3.57
CA ASP A 82 -11.16 -7.36 2.67
C ASP A 82 -10.02 -6.65 3.43
N GLN A 83 -10.33 -6.06 4.59
CA GLN A 83 -9.32 -5.40 5.44
C GLN A 83 -8.21 -6.37 5.87
N TYR A 84 -8.58 -7.56 6.35
CA TYR A 84 -7.61 -8.59 6.74
C TYR A 84 -6.67 -8.99 5.60
N PHE A 85 -7.21 -9.11 4.38
CA PHE A 85 -6.40 -9.38 3.19
C PHE A 85 -5.43 -8.23 2.89
N PHE A 86 -5.91 -6.98 2.92
CA PHE A 86 -5.08 -5.80 2.64
C PHE A 86 -3.94 -5.67 3.65
N GLU A 87 -4.22 -5.80 4.94
CA GLU A 87 -3.21 -5.76 6.01
C GLU A 87 -2.16 -6.85 5.83
N THR A 88 -2.58 -8.06 5.46
CA THR A 88 -1.67 -9.18 5.22
C THR A 88 -0.73 -8.90 4.05
N VAL A 89 -1.25 -8.47 2.91
CA VAL A 89 -0.43 -8.17 1.73
C VAL A 89 0.53 -7.03 2.03
N VAL A 90 0.07 -5.98 2.70
CA VAL A 90 0.92 -4.85 3.09
C VAL A 90 2.03 -5.27 4.05
N ARG A 91 1.72 -6.08 5.07
CA ARG A 91 2.73 -6.60 5.98
C ARG A 91 3.80 -7.39 5.22
N LEU A 92 3.39 -8.28 4.31
CA LEU A 92 4.32 -9.11 3.54
C LEU A 92 5.14 -8.29 2.54
N HIS A 93 4.54 -7.28 1.92
CA HIS A 93 5.22 -6.32 1.06
C HIS A 93 6.32 -5.58 1.83
N ARG A 94 5.98 -4.92 2.95
CA ARG A 94 6.93 -4.21 3.82
C ARG A 94 8.04 -5.12 4.32
N THR A 95 7.69 -6.31 4.80
CA THR A 95 8.69 -7.30 5.25
C THR A 95 9.65 -7.66 4.12
N GLY A 96 9.16 -7.78 2.89
CA GLY A 96 9.97 -8.00 1.69
C GLY A 96 10.89 -6.83 1.32
N GLU A 97 10.55 -5.61 1.74
CA GLU A 97 11.38 -4.40 1.63
C GLU A 97 12.34 -4.22 2.82
N GLY A 98 12.26 -5.08 3.84
CA GLY A 98 13.05 -4.98 5.07
C GLY A 98 12.42 -4.11 6.16
N GLU A 99 11.17 -3.70 5.97
CA GLU A 99 10.41 -2.84 6.88
C GLU A 99 9.44 -3.64 7.75
N THR A 100 9.27 -3.24 9.02
CA THR A 100 8.30 -3.89 9.92
C THR A 100 6.88 -3.39 9.67
N TYR A 101 5.89 -4.22 9.99
CA TYR A 101 4.48 -3.81 10.09
C TYR A 101 4.04 -3.81 11.56
N ASP A 102 3.80 -2.62 12.09
CA ASP A 102 3.40 -2.35 13.47
C ASP A 102 2.12 -1.50 13.51
N GLU A 103 1.72 -1.02 14.69
CA GLU A 103 0.55 -0.16 14.83
C GLU A 103 0.70 1.17 14.08
N SER A 104 1.92 1.71 13.97
CA SER A 104 2.19 2.89 13.14
C SER A 104 1.92 2.60 11.66
N SER A 105 2.37 1.44 11.18
CA SER A 105 2.14 0.96 9.82
C SER A 105 0.65 0.71 9.55
N ARG A 106 -0.10 0.21 10.54
CA ARG A 106 -1.57 0.08 10.48
C ARG A 106 -2.24 1.44 10.33
N LEU A 107 -1.79 2.46 11.06
CA LEU A 107 -2.30 3.82 10.92
C LEU A 107 -2.03 4.40 9.53
N VAL A 108 -0.82 4.19 8.98
CA VAL A 108 -0.45 4.61 7.62
C VAL A 108 -1.32 3.92 6.57
N LEU A 109 -1.55 2.61 6.69
CA LEU A 109 -2.48 1.89 5.83
C LEU A 109 -3.84 2.61 5.80
N MET A 110 -4.37 2.94 6.98
CA MET A 110 -5.70 3.53 7.19
C MET A 110 -5.77 5.03 6.89
N SER A 111 -4.65 5.74 6.65
CA SER A 111 -4.64 7.21 6.60
C SER A 111 -5.02 7.83 5.25
N ALA A 112 -5.37 7.03 4.24
CA ALA A 112 -5.67 7.55 2.92
C ALA A 112 -7.10 8.13 2.84
N LYS A 113 -7.19 9.43 2.57
CA LYS A 113 -8.39 10.18 2.19
C LYS A 113 -8.03 11.18 1.11
#